data_AF-A0A453T4P3-F1
#
_entry.id   AF-A0A453T4P3-F1
#
_cell.length_a   1.000
_cell.length_b   1.000
_cell.length_c   1.000
_cell.angle_alpha   90.00
_cell.angle_beta   90.00
_cell.angle_gamma   90.00
#
_symmetry.space_group_name_H-M   'P 1'
#
loop_
_entity.id
_entity.type
_entity.pdbx_description
1 polymer ?
#
loop_
_entity_poly.entity_id
_entity_poly.type
_entity_poly.pdbx_seq_one_letter_code
_entity_poly.pdbx_strand_id
1 'polypeptide(L)'
;MLAQCHPMPKYSYESPCWKLVPMPILYRWCGDLAHMLFKCVRAQAVWEALGIAADINFASLTDRAGSAVLEFILCDDSYRRQYSGLVELPELISTVCWFLWWQRRQFMRKEEILTPERTAPAVVALAINFVRGAQAKSTPRISRWPTFLAG
;
A
#
# COMPACT_ATOMS: atom_id res chain seq x y z
N MET A 1 -9.33 33.22 26.56
CA MET A 1 -8.24 32.31 26.95
C MET A 1 -7.74 31.62 25.70
N LEU A 2 -6.63 32.11 25.13
CA LEU A 2 -5.98 31.52 23.97
C LEU A 2 -5.01 30.44 24.48
N ALA A 3 -5.24 29.18 24.12
CA ALA A 3 -4.31 28.10 24.43
C ALA A 3 -3.05 28.30 23.58
N GLN A 4 -1.92 28.51 24.26
CA GLN A 4 -0.61 28.68 23.65
C GLN A 4 -0.14 27.34 23.07
N CYS A 5 0.12 27.30 21.77
CA CYS A 5 0.81 26.19 21.13
C CYS A 5 2.28 26.21 21.56
N HIS A 6 2.69 25.29 22.44
CA HIS A 6 4.11 25.05 22.68
C HIS A 6 4.79 24.50 21.41
N PRO A 7 6.04 24.89 21.14
CA PRO A 7 6.78 24.38 19.99
C PRO A 7 7.05 22.88 20.15
N MET A 8 6.70 22.11 19.12
CA MET A 8 7.00 20.69 19.01
C MET A 8 8.51 20.45 19.09
N PRO A 9 8.98 19.43 19.83
CA PRO A 9 10.38 19.04 19.80
C PRO A 9 10.76 18.57 18.39
N LYS A 10 12.00 18.84 17.98
CA LYS A 10 12.54 18.44 16.67
C LYS A 10 12.55 16.90 16.59
N TYR A 11 11.56 16.33 15.92
CA TYR A 11 11.42 14.88 15.74
C TYR A 11 12.46 14.35 14.75
N SER A 12 13.19 13.32 15.16
CA SER A 12 14.05 12.54 14.27
C SER A 12 13.20 11.84 13.21
N TYR A 13 13.78 11.69 12.02
CA TYR A 13 13.21 11.10 10.80
C TYR A 13 12.72 9.63 10.95
N GLU A 14 12.81 9.04 12.14
CA GLU A 14 12.62 7.60 12.39
C GLU A 14 11.41 7.25 13.27
N SER A 15 10.55 8.22 13.58
CA SER A 15 9.34 8.00 14.39
C SER A 15 8.11 7.90 13.50
N PRO A 16 7.71 6.69 13.07
CA PRO A 16 6.49 6.54 12.30
C PRO A 16 5.26 6.87 13.15
N CYS A 17 4.25 7.46 12.51
CA CYS A 17 3.00 7.94 13.12
C CYS A 17 2.27 6.89 14.00
N TRP A 18 2.60 5.61 13.83
CA TRP A 18 2.07 4.48 14.60
C TRP A 18 2.75 4.24 15.97
N LYS A 19 3.91 4.86 16.26
CA LYS A 19 4.58 4.75 17.59
C LYS A 19 3.93 5.63 18.67
N LEU A 20 3.08 6.58 18.28
CA LEU A 20 2.60 7.64 19.18
C LEU A 20 1.26 7.35 19.87
N VAL A 21 0.64 6.17 19.68
CA VAL A 21 -0.71 5.91 20.21
C VAL A 21 -0.84 4.51 20.81
N PRO A 22 -1.01 4.39 22.14
CA PRO A 22 -1.42 3.13 22.78
C PRO A 22 -2.86 2.75 22.41
N MET A 23 -3.12 1.45 22.35
CA MET A 23 -4.29 0.81 21.76
C MET A 23 -5.68 0.95 22.44
N PRO A 24 -5.94 1.62 23.59
CA PRO A 24 -7.32 1.74 24.08
C PRO A 24 -8.05 3.03 23.67
N ILE A 25 -7.52 3.87 22.76
CA ILE A 25 -8.14 5.14 22.31
C ILE A 25 -8.51 5.11 20.81
N LEU A 26 -8.86 3.94 20.28
CA LEU A 26 -9.65 3.83 19.04
C LEU A 26 -10.98 4.57 19.31
N TYR A 27 -11.34 5.64 18.62
CA TYR A 27 -12.10 5.52 17.37
C TYR A 27 -12.06 6.81 16.51
N ARG A 28 -11.37 7.88 16.93
CA ARG A 28 -11.57 9.21 16.32
C ARG A 28 -10.35 9.88 15.69
N TRP A 29 -9.13 9.43 16.00
CA TRP A 29 -7.90 10.14 15.59
C TRP A 29 -6.73 9.22 15.18
N CYS A 30 -7.00 7.95 14.91
CA CYS A 30 -6.08 7.10 14.16
C CYS A 30 -6.50 7.24 12.69
N GLY A 31 -5.77 8.08 11.95
CA GLY A 31 -6.20 8.61 10.65
C GLY A 31 -6.92 7.59 9.77
N ASP A 32 -8.02 8.06 9.17
CA ASP A 32 -8.86 7.38 8.20
C ASP A 32 -8.07 6.58 7.14
N LEU A 33 -8.77 5.74 6.36
CA LEU A 33 -8.14 4.93 5.31
C LEU A 33 -7.27 5.80 4.40
N ALA A 34 -7.69 7.04 4.10
CA ALA A 34 -6.89 8.01 3.36
C ALA A 34 -5.57 8.38 4.04
N HIS A 35 -5.58 8.67 5.34
CA HIS A 35 -4.35 8.94 6.07
C HIS A 35 -3.43 7.74 6.09
N MET A 36 -3.95 6.54 6.35
CA MET A 36 -3.13 5.33 6.36
C MET A 36 -2.45 5.07 5.01
N LEU A 37 -3.21 5.15 3.92
CA LEU A 37 -2.74 4.76 2.59
C LEU A 37 -1.94 5.86 1.90
N PHE A 38 -2.28 7.13 2.15
CA PHE A 38 -1.73 8.23 1.37
C PHE A 38 -0.98 9.23 2.21
N LYS A 39 -1.51 9.67 3.36
CA LYS A 39 -0.98 10.88 4.03
C LYS A 39 0.05 10.61 5.13
N CYS A 40 0.12 9.39 5.67
CA CYS A 40 1.04 9.10 6.77
C CYS A 40 2.50 9.15 6.31
N VAL A 41 3.40 9.57 7.19
CA VAL A 41 4.85 9.73 6.89
C VAL A 41 5.43 8.49 6.22
N ARG A 42 5.04 7.30 6.71
CA ARG A 42 5.49 6.03 6.15
C ARG A 42 4.96 5.81 4.73
N ALA A 43 3.68 6.04 4.50
CA ALA A 43 3.08 5.89 3.17
C ALA A 43 3.76 6.85 2.19
N GLN A 44 3.90 8.12 2.56
CA GLN A 44 4.61 9.13 1.76
C GLN A 44 6.04 8.67 1.43
N ALA A 45 6.81 8.17 2.40
CA ALA A 45 8.16 7.67 2.15
C ALA A 45 8.19 6.51 1.12
N VAL A 46 7.18 5.64 1.13
CA VAL A 46 7.05 4.57 0.12
C VAL A 46 6.68 5.16 -1.25
N TRP A 47 5.72 6.08 -1.32
CA TRP A 47 5.32 6.73 -2.57
C TRP A 47 6.46 7.56 -3.20
N GLU A 48 7.25 8.24 -2.37
CA GLU A 48 8.46 8.97 -2.76
C GLU A 48 9.53 8.02 -3.31
N ALA A 49 9.79 6.90 -2.61
CA ALA A 49 10.73 5.89 -3.07
C ALA A 49 10.29 5.21 -4.38
N LEU A 50 9.00 5.22 -4.70
CA LEU A 50 8.45 4.75 -5.97
C LEU A 50 8.42 5.82 -7.07
N GLY A 51 8.67 7.08 -6.73
CA GLY A 51 8.67 8.22 -7.67
C GLY A 51 7.27 8.69 -8.10
N ILE A 52 6.22 8.34 -7.37
CA ILE A 52 4.81 8.65 -7.73
C ILE A 52 4.06 9.44 -6.65
N ALA A 53 4.77 9.96 -5.64
CA ALA A 53 4.18 10.72 -4.55
C ALA A 53 3.34 11.91 -5.04
N ALA A 54 3.78 12.62 -6.08
CA ALA A 54 3.05 13.76 -6.63
C ALA A 54 1.66 13.36 -7.18
N ASP A 55 1.58 12.27 -7.97
CA ASP A 55 0.31 11.77 -8.51
C ASP A 55 -0.63 11.34 -7.38
N ILE A 56 -0.10 10.63 -6.38
CA ILE A 56 -0.87 10.17 -5.22
C ILE A 56 -1.38 11.35 -4.38
N ASN A 57 -0.54 12.36 -4.16
CA ASN A 57 -0.90 13.55 -3.40
C ASN A 57 -1.99 14.34 -4.12
N PHE A 58 -1.91 14.45 -5.45
CA PHE A 58 -2.94 15.06 -6.27
C PHE A 58 -4.26 14.28 -6.18
N ALA A 59 -4.24 12.97 -6.41
CA ALA A 59 -5.43 12.11 -6.30
C ALA A 59 -6.06 12.15 -4.90
N SER A 60 -5.24 12.31 -3.85
CA SER A 60 -5.69 12.39 -2.46
C SER A 60 -6.44 13.69 -2.12
N LEU A 61 -6.47 14.66 -3.03
CA LEU A 61 -7.30 15.87 -2.91
C LEU A 61 -8.74 15.61 -3.34
N THR A 62 -8.99 14.58 -4.14
CA THR A 62 -10.33 14.26 -4.69
C THR A 62 -11.32 13.91 -3.59
N ASP A 63 -10.89 13.19 -2.54
CA ASP A 63 -11.79 12.75 -1.47
C ASP A 63 -11.07 12.45 -0.14
N ARG A 64 -11.82 12.47 0.98
CA ARG A 64 -11.29 12.18 2.34
C ARG A 64 -11.39 10.71 2.77
N ALA A 65 -12.26 9.90 2.18
CA ALA A 65 -12.52 8.51 2.57
C ALA A 65 -11.40 7.54 2.17
N GLY A 66 -10.56 7.90 1.19
CA GLY A 66 -9.45 7.08 0.71
C GLY A 66 -9.88 5.92 -0.20
N SER A 67 -11.04 5.30 0.04
CA SER A 67 -11.66 4.35 -0.89
C SER A 67 -12.07 5.03 -2.19
N ALA A 68 -12.64 6.24 -2.13
CA ALA A 68 -12.98 7.03 -3.30
C ALA A 68 -11.72 7.52 -4.05
N VAL A 69 -10.62 7.78 -3.34
CA VAL A 69 -9.31 8.09 -3.97
C VAL A 69 -8.78 6.87 -4.73
N LEU A 70 -8.87 5.68 -4.14
CA LEU A 70 -8.53 4.43 -4.83
C LEU A 70 -9.40 4.21 -6.06
N GLU A 71 -10.73 4.35 -5.93
CA GLU A 71 -11.65 4.21 -7.05
C GLU A 71 -11.31 5.18 -8.19
N PHE A 72 -11.07 6.45 -7.87
CA PHE A 72 -10.63 7.45 -8.84
C PHE A 72 -9.36 7.01 -9.58
N ILE A 73 -8.30 6.61 -8.85
CA ILE A 73 -7.04 6.18 -9.46
C ILE A 73 -7.22 4.92 -10.33
N LEU A 74 -8.04 3.96 -9.88
CA LEU A 74 -8.17 2.67 -10.55
C LEU A 74 -9.12 2.72 -11.76
N CYS A 75 -10.08 3.64 -11.77
CA CYS A 75 -11.10 3.74 -12.80
C CYS A 75 -10.88 4.88 -13.80
N ASP A 76 -10.01 5.85 -13.50
CA ASP A 76 -9.71 6.96 -14.41
C ASP A 76 -8.63 6.56 -15.41
N ASP A 77 -8.95 6.66 -16.71
CA ASP A 77 -8.05 6.32 -17.81
C ASP A 77 -6.76 7.15 -17.82
N SER A 78 -6.75 8.35 -17.24
CA SER A 78 -5.54 9.17 -17.11
C SER A 78 -4.47 8.54 -16.22
N TYR A 79 -4.87 7.65 -15.30
CA TYR A 79 -3.97 6.88 -14.45
C TYR A 79 -3.56 5.53 -15.07
N ARG A 80 -4.18 5.11 -16.18
CA ARG A 80 -3.82 3.89 -16.92
C ARG A 80 -2.57 4.09 -17.78
N ARG A 81 -1.47 4.46 -17.13
CA ARG A 81 -0.16 4.62 -17.74
C ARG A 81 0.80 3.56 -17.24
N GLN A 82 1.79 3.26 -18.06
CA GLN A 82 2.81 2.27 -17.73
C GLN A 82 3.75 2.81 -16.64
N TYR A 83 3.87 2.10 -15.52
CA TYR A 83 4.87 2.41 -14.48
C TYR A 83 6.22 1.80 -14.83
N SER A 84 6.22 0.55 -15.30
CA SER A 84 7.39 -0.16 -15.80
C SER A 84 7.00 -0.98 -17.02
N GLY A 85 7.99 -1.46 -17.79
CA GLY A 85 7.78 -2.29 -19.00
C GLY A 85 6.79 -3.46 -18.86
N LEU A 86 6.45 -3.86 -17.63
CA LEU A 86 5.50 -4.93 -17.33
C LEU A 86 4.30 -4.53 -16.46
N VAL A 87 4.39 -3.46 -15.66
CA VAL A 87 3.40 -3.12 -14.64
C VAL A 87 2.77 -1.76 -14.97
N GLU A 88 1.44 -1.74 -15.04
CA GLU A 88 0.63 -0.52 -15.14
C GLU A 88 0.52 0.16 -13.75
N LEU A 89 0.34 1.48 -13.75
CA LEU A 89 0.32 2.30 -12.54
C LEU A 89 -0.81 1.92 -11.56
N PRO A 90 -2.06 1.64 -12.00
CA PRO A 90 -3.14 1.22 -11.11
C PRO A 90 -2.83 -0.09 -10.35
N GLU A 91 -2.19 -1.06 -11.01
CA GLU A 91 -1.75 -2.33 -10.43
C GLU A 91 -0.68 -2.11 -9.37
N LEU A 92 0.28 -1.22 -9.64
CA LEU A 92 1.26 -0.86 -8.63
C LEU A 92 0.58 -0.21 -7.42
N ILE A 93 -0.27 0.80 -7.65
CA ILE A 93 -0.90 1.56 -6.56
C ILE A 93 -1.78 0.65 -5.70
N SER A 94 -2.60 -0.20 -6.31
CA SER A 94 -3.41 -1.19 -5.58
C SER A 94 -2.54 -2.15 -4.76
N THR A 95 -1.42 -2.62 -5.33
CA THR A 95 -0.47 -3.49 -4.60
C THR A 95 0.16 -2.77 -3.41
N VAL A 96 0.58 -1.50 -3.56
CA VAL A 96 1.13 -0.70 -2.46
C VAL A 96 0.08 -0.46 -1.38
N CYS A 97 -1.14 -0.09 -1.74
CA CYS A 97 -2.21 0.15 -0.78
C CYS A 97 -2.56 -1.11 0.02
N TRP A 98 -2.64 -2.26 -0.66
CA TRP A 98 -2.81 -3.56 0.01
C TRP A 98 -1.64 -3.85 0.96
N PHE A 99 -0.40 -3.62 0.52
CA PHE A 99 0.79 -3.91 1.31
C PHE A 99 0.92 -3.01 2.54
N LEU A 100 0.66 -1.69 2.42
CA LEU A 100 0.66 -0.75 3.54
C LEU A 100 -0.42 -1.11 4.57
N TRP A 101 -1.61 -1.48 4.12
CA TRP A 101 -2.70 -1.98 4.96
C TRP A 101 -2.32 -3.29 5.68
N TRP A 102 -1.60 -4.18 5.01
CA TRP A 102 -1.11 -5.44 5.59
C TRP A 102 0.04 -5.19 6.58
N GLN A 103 1.01 -4.35 6.27
CA GLN A 103 2.10 -3.97 7.18
C GLN A 103 1.56 -3.32 8.47
N ARG A 104 0.48 -2.53 8.38
CA ARG A 104 -0.18 -2.01 9.58
C ARG A 104 -0.69 -3.14 10.47
N ARG A 105 -1.21 -4.25 9.92
CA ARG A 105 -1.61 -5.43 10.71
C ARG A 105 -0.43 -6.17 11.31
N GLN A 106 0.67 -6.30 10.57
CA GLN A 106 1.89 -6.88 11.12
C GLN A 106 2.36 -6.09 12.34
N PHE A 107 2.39 -4.76 12.22
CA PHE A 107 2.74 -3.88 13.33
C PHE A 107 1.81 -4.06 14.54
N MET A 108 0.50 -4.15 14.32
CA MET A 108 -0.48 -4.44 15.38
C MET A 108 -0.22 -5.76 16.11
N ARG A 109 0.35 -6.75 15.40
CA ARG A 109 0.74 -8.05 15.93
C ARG A 109 2.15 -8.05 16.55
N LYS A 110 2.81 -6.88 16.61
CA LYS A 110 4.18 -6.69 17.08
C LYS A 110 5.21 -7.48 16.25
N GLU A 111 4.89 -7.73 14.99
CA GLU A 111 5.83 -8.30 14.03
C GLU A 111 6.78 -7.21 13.51
N GLU A 112 7.98 -7.63 13.08
CA GLU A 112 8.92 -6.74 12.43
C GLU A 112 8.38 -6.32 11.06
N ILE A 113 8.44 -5.03 10.74
CA ILE A 113 8.02 -4.48 9.45
C ILE A 113 9.23 -3.98 8.67
N LEU A 114 9.19 -4.12 7.34
CA LEU A 114 10.25 -3.59 6.47
C LEU A 114 10.39 -2.07 6.62
N THR A 115 11.59 -1.53 6.39
CA THR A 115 11.75 -0.08 6.27
C THR A 115 11.04 0.43 4.99
N PRO A 116 10.65 1.71 4.90
CA PRO A 116 10.03 2.27 3.69
C PRO A 116 10.89 2.05 2.43
N GLU A 117 12.21 2.20 2.55
CA GLU A 117 13.19 2.06 1.47
C GLU A 117 13.23 0.63 0.94
N ARG A 118 13.06 -0.36 1.83
CA ARG A 118 12.95 -1.78 1.45
C ARG A 118 11.55 -2.16 0.98
N THR A 119 10.53 -1.40 1.37
CA THR A 119 9.14 -1.66 1.03
C THR A 119 8.87 -1.36 -0.45
N ALA A 120 9.38 -0.26 -0.99
CA ALA A 120 9.21 0.09 -2.40
C ALA A 120 9.64 -1.02 -3.38
N PRO A 121 10.89 -1.53 -3.35
CA PRO A 121 11.31 -2.61 -4.25
C PRO A 121 10.56 -3.94 -3.98
N ALA A 122 10.18 -4.22 -2.73
CA ALA A 122 9.38 -5.39 -2.41
C ALA A 122 7.99 -5.35 -3.06
N VAL A 123 7.34 -4.19 -3.03
CA VAL A 123 6.02 -4.02 -3.66
C VAL A 123 6.12 -4.06 -5.19
N VAL A 124 7.15 -3.46 -5.79
CA VAL A 124 7.37 -3.58 -7.24
C VAL A 124 7.55 -5.05 -7.64
N ALA A 125 8.32 -5.83 -6.88
CA ALA A 125 8.48 -7.26 -7.13
C ALA A 125 7.15 -8.02 -6.99
N LEU A 126 6.33 -7.69 -6.00
CA LEU A 126 4.99 -8.27 -5.84
C LEU A 126 4.08 -7.96 -7.04
N ALA A 127 4.06 -6.71 -7.50
CA ALA A 127 3.26 -6.31 -8.66
C ALA A 127 3.72 -7.02 -9.95
N ILE A 128 5.03 -7.12 -10.17
CA ILE A 128 5.62 -7.89 -11.28
C ILE A 128 5.21 -9.36 -11.21
N ASN A 129 5.29 -9.98 -10.03
CA ASN A 129 4.92 -11.38 -9.85
C ASN A 129 3.44 -11.62 -10.10
N PHE A 130 2.58 -10.69 -9.67
CA PHE A 130 1.15 -10.73 -9.97
C PHE A 130 0.89 -10.71 -11.47
N VAL A 131 1.47 -9.74 -12.19
CA VAL A 131 1.30 -9.63 -13.66
C VAL A 131 1.82 -10.88 -14.38
N ARG A 132 3.01 -11.39 -14.00
CA ARG A 132 3.55 -12.63 -14.57
C ARG A 132 2.66 -13.83 -14.29
N GLY A 133 2.12 -13.93 -13.08
CA GLY A 133 1.20 -15.00 -12.69
C GLY A 133 -0.11 -14.94 -13.48
N ALA A 134 -0.64 -13.74 -13.73
CA ALA A 134 -1.84 -13.53 -14.54
C ALA A 134 -1.63 -13.89 -16.03
N GLN A 135 -0.43 -13.64 -16.56
CA GLN A 135 -0.06 -13.97 -17.94
C GLN A 135 0.33 -15.44 -18.14
N ALA A 136 0.75 -16.12 -17.07
CA ALA A 136 1.09 -17.53 -17.13
C ALA A 136 -0.17 -18.34 -17.48
N LYS A 137 -0.15 -18.99 -18.66
CA LYS A 137 -1.15 -20.02 -18.99
C LYS A 137 -0.94 -21.19 -18.04
N SER A 138 -1.66 -21.16 -16.92
CA SER A 138 -1.82 -22.27 -16.00
C SER A 138 -2.51 -23.40 -16.77
N THR A 139 -1.75 -24.39 -17.23
CA THR A 139 -2.34 -25.70 -17.49
C THR A 139 -2.59 -26.30 -16.10
N PRO A 140 -3.85 -26.47 -15.67
CA PRO A 140 -4.09 -27.16 -14.41
C PRO A 140 -3.41 -28.52 -14.52
N ARG A 141 -2.51 -28.82 -13.57
CA ARG A 141 -1.86 -30.12 -13.52
C ARG A 141 -2.92 -31.14 -13.11
N ILE A 142 -3.68 -31.64 -14.08
CA ILE A 142 -4.66 -32.69 -13.87
C ILE A 142 -3.87 -33.95 -13.54
N SER A 143 -3.71 -34.26 -12.25
CA SER A 143 -3.29 -35.59 -11.82
C SER A 143 -4.46 -36.55 -12.07
N ARG A 144 -4.56 -37.07 -13.30
CA ARG A 144 -5.37 -38.26 -13.55
C ARG A 144 -4.65 -39.43 -12.87
N TRP A 145 -5.36 -40.15 -12.00
CA TRP A 145 -4.91 -41.48 -11.60
C TRP A 145 -4.73 -42.31 -12.86
N PRO A 146 -3.61 -43.05 -13.02
CA PRO A 146 -3.51 -43.96 -14.14
C PRO A 146 -4.65 -44.98 -13.99
N THR A 147 -5.53 -45.04 -14.98
CA THR A 147 -6.57 -46.08 -15.03
C THR A 147 -5.88 -47.41 -15.34
N PHE A 148 -5.25 -48.00 -14.33
CA PHE A 148 -5.02 -49.43 -14.32
C PHE A 148 -6.39 -50.07 -14.15
N LEU A 149 -6.71 -51.09 -14.94
CA LEU A 149 -8.02 -51.77 -15.06
C LEU A 149 -8.93 -51.24 -16.18
N ALA A 150 -8.48 -51.41 -17.43
CA ALA A 150 -9.37 -52.00 -18.44
C ALA A 150 -8.90 -53.45 -18.60
N GLY A 151 -9.69 -54.38 -18.04
CA GLY A 151 -9.57 -55.81 -18.31
C GLY A 151 -10.15 -56.16 -19.67
#